data_AF-A0A8T0G2P2-F1
#
_entry.id   AF-A0A8T0G2P2-F1
#
_cell.length_a   1.000
_cell.length_b   1.000
_cell.length_c   1.000
_cell.angle_alpha   90.00
_cell.angle_beta   90.00
_cell.angle_gamma   90.00
#
_symmetry.space_group_name_H-M   'P 1'
#
loop_
_entity.id
_entity.type
_entity.pdbx_description
1 polymer ?
#
loop_
_entity_poly.entity_id
_entity_poly.type
_entity_poly.pdbx_seq_one_letter_code
_entity_poly.pdbx_strand_id
1 'polypeptide(L)'
;MKFSQYTYRVAVVFTFLHLVLIYLATASHDEEIGDFFQSGHTNNWAVLVCTSRFWFNYRHVANVLSIYRSVKRLGIPDSHIILMLADDMACNPRNPKAATVFNNAHHHINVYGDDVEVDYRGYDVTVENFIRLLTGRLAPSTPRSKRLLSDEHSNILIYMTGHGGEGFLKFQDSEEITNVELADAFEQMWQKRRYRNIFFMIDTCQAESMFLKFYSPNILAVASSKIGEDSLSHHGDPTIGVYVIDRYTYYALDFLEKVNQGSTKTMGQFLQVCPKRVCISTVTSRKDLFPAKPEQVLLTDFFGSVRNVELTRNTIHLPPISNETSVDETVISMVPNWIYADQFPLY
;
A
#
# COMPACT_ATOMS: atom_id res chain seq x y z
N MET A 1 29.33 36.76 55.94
CA MET A 1 29.31 35.41 55.31
C MET A 1 27.93 34.75 55.18
N LYS A 2 26.85 35.20 55.85
CA LYS A 2 25.50 34.56 55.75
C LYS A 2 24.64 34.98 54.55
N PHE A 3 24.91 36.14 53.93
CA PHE A 3 24.10 36.64 52.79
C PHE A 3 24.33 35.87 51.48
N SER A 4 25.57 35.41 51.23
CA SER A 4 25.95 34.67 50.01
C SER A 4 25.36 33.25 49.94
N GLN A 5 25.16 32.61 51.10
CA GLN A 5 24.52 31.29 51.16
C GLN A 5 23.02 31.34 50.84
N TYR A 6 22.35 32.45 51.15
CA TYR A 6 20.92 32.61 50.91
C TYR A 6 20.62 32.86 49.43
N THR A 7 21.40 33.73 48.78
CA THR A 7 21.30 33.98 47.33
C THR A 7 21.61 32.73 46.51
N TYR A 8 22.61 31.93 46.92
CA TYR A 8 22.93 30.67 46.25
C TYR A 8 21.80 29.64 46.36
N ARG A 9 21.17 29.53 47.54
CA ARG A 9 20.02 28.64 47.75
C ARG A 9 18.80 29.06 46.92
N VAL A 10 18.54 30.36 46.82
CA VAL A 10 17.44 30.88 45.98
C VAL A 10 17.71 30.61 44.50
N ALA A 11 18.95 30.82 44.03
CA ALA A 11 19.32 30.55 42.64
C ALA A 11 19.17 29.06 42.27
N VAL A 12 19.57 28.14 43.15
CA VAL A 12 19.42 26.68 42.94
C VAL A 12 17.94 26.25 42.90
N VAL A 13 17.10 26.86 43.73
CA VAL A 13 15.64 26.58 43.72
C VAL A 13 15.00 27.10 42.44
N PHE A 14 15.39 28.29 41.96
CA PHE A 14 14.89 28.85 40.71
C PHE A 14 15.32 28.03 39.49
N THR A 15 16.57 27.58 39.42
CA THR A 15 17.03 26.73 38.30
C THR A 15 16.36 25.36 38.31
N PHE A 16 16.14 24.77 39.49
CA PHE A 16 15.39 23.51 39.62
C PHE A 16 13.93 23.68 39.17
N LEU A 17 13.25 24.74 39.59
CA LEU A 17 11.88 25.06 39.13
C LEU A 17 11.81 25.27 37.62
N HIS A 18 12.80 25.94 37.02
CA HIS A 18 12.86 26.11 35.56
C HIS A 18 13.06 24.77 34.83
N LEU A 19 13.93 23.89 35.32
CA LEU A 19 14.12 22.56 34.75
C LEU A 19 12.86 21.69 34.86
N VAL A 20 12.13 21.79 35.98
CA VAL A 20 10.83 21.10 36.16
C VAL A 20 9.77 21.65 35.20
N LEU A 21 9.72 22.97 35.00
CA LEU A 21 8.81 23.60 34.02
C LEU A 21 9.12 23.18 32.58
N ILE A 22 10.40 23.11 32.21
CA ILE A 22 10.82 22.63 30.88
C ILE A 22 10.42 21.15 30.71
N TYR A 23 10.67 20.31 31.71
CA TYR A 23 10.30 18.89 31.69
C TYR A 23 8.78 18.69 31.56
N LEU A 24 7.98 19.47 32.29
CA LEU A 24 6.52 19.43 32.21
C LEU A 24 6.02 19.90 30.84
N ALA A 25 6.63 20.93 30.26
CA ALA A 25 6.28 21.42 28.91
C ALA A 25 6.66 20.41 27.81
N THR A 26 7.80 19.73 27.92
CA THR A 26 8.17 18.68 26.96
C THR A 26 7.27 17.46 27.09
N ALA A 27 6.92 17.06 28.32
CA ALA A 27 6.02 15.93 28.57
C ALA A 27 4.60 16.18 28.03
N SER A 28 4.07 17.40 28.15
CA SER A 28 2.77 17.75 27.58
C SER A 28 2.77 17.75 26.05
N HIS A 29 3.89 18.12 25.43
CA HIS A 29 4.01 18.12 23.97
C HIS A 29 4.16 16.69 23.41
N ASP A 30 4.87 15.82 24.14
CA ASP A 30 4.96 14.39 23.80
C ASP A 30 3.61 13.67 23.97
N GLU A 31 2.79 14.06 24.97
CA GLU A 31 1.41 13.56 25.10
C GLU A 31 0.52 14.04 23.94
N GLU A 32 0.59 15.31 23.54
CA GLU A 32 -0.15 15.83 22.36
C GLU A 32 0.26 15.14 21.04
N ILE A 33 1.57 14.87 20.85
CA ILE A 33 2.06 14.13 19.67
C ILE A 33 1.64 12.65 19.75
N GLY A 34 1.66 12.05 20.94
CA GLY A 34 1.21 10.68 21.17
C GLY A 34 -0.28 10.49 20.87
N ASP A 35 -1.12 11.46 21.26
CA ASP A 35 -2.55 11.47 20.95
C ASP A 35 -2.82 11.78 19.47
N PHE A 36 -1.94 12.54 18.80
CA PHE A 36 -2.04 12.78 17.35
C PHE A 36 -1.81 11.49 16.52
N PHE A 37 -1.07 10.51 17.04
CA PHE A 37 -0.81 9.21 16.39
C PHE A 37 -1.54 8.03 17.03
N GLN A 38 -2.82 8.19 17.36
CA GLN A 38 -3.63 7.12 18.00
C GLN A 38 -3.65 5.76 17.26
N SER A 39 -3.44 5.71 15.93
CA SER A 39 -3.33 4.46 15.15
C SER A 39 -1.89 3.89 15.08
N GLY A 40 -0.90 4.65 15.57
CA GLY A 40 0.53 4.37 15.58
C GLY A 40 1.23 4.29 14.21
N HIS A 41 0.55 4.60 13.10
CA HIS A 41 1.15 4.69 11.75
C HIS A 41 0.75 6.03 11.10
N THR A 42 1.57 6.53 10.17
CA THR A 42 1.39 7.87 9.57
C THR A 42 0.74 7.82 8.20
N ASN A 43 0.85 6.70 7.49
CA ASN A 43 0.31 6.56 6.15
C ASN A 43 0.16 5.08 5.76
N ASN A 44 -0.67 4.85 4.74
CA ASN A 44 -0.91 3.53 4.15
C ASN A 44 -0.50 3.53 2.69
N TRP A 45 0.14 2.44 2.28
CA TRP A 45 0.51 2.13 0.89
C TRP A 45 -0.22 0.87 0.43
N ALA A 46 -0.49 0.79 -0.87
CA ALA A 46 -0.98 -0.43 -1.52
C ALA A 46 -0.06 -0.81 -2.68
N VAL A 47 0.31 -2.08 -2.77
CA VAL A 47 1.02 -2.67 -3.91
C VAL A 47 0.13 -3.77 -4.47
N LEU A 48 -0.44 -3.55 -5.65
CA LEU A 48 -1.48 -4.38 -6.23
C LEU A 48 -0.98 -4.99 -7.54
N VAL A 49 -0.89 -6.33 -7.60
CA VAL A 49 -0.15 -7.03 -8.66
C VAL A 49 -1.03 -8.10 -9.32
N CYS A 50 -1.31 -7.91 -10.61
CA CYS A 50 -1.83 -8.95 -11.48
C CYS A 50 -0.67 -9.53 -12.29
N THR A 51 -0.32 -10.79 -12.03
CA THR A 51 0.85 -11.43 -12.62
C THR A 51 0.53 -12.19 -13.92
N SER A 52 -0.76 -12.36 -14.24
CA SER A 52 -1.21 -13.17 -15.37
C SER A 52 -1.47 -12.37 -16.63
N ARG A 53 -1.30 -13.03 -17.78
CA ARG A 53 -1.60 -12.50 -19.12
C ARG A 53 -2.63 -13.36 -19.84
N PHE A 54 -3.05 -12.88 -21.02
CA PHE A 54 -4.02 -13.49 -21.91
C PHE A 54 -5.48 -13.37 -21.47
N TRP A 55 -6.37 -13.35 -22.48
CA TRP A 55 -7.80 -13.08 -22.30
C TRP A 55 -8.51 -14.05 -21.35
N PHE A 56 -8.13 -15.32 -21.33
CA PHE A 56 -8.73 -16.31 -20.42
C PHE A 56 -8.43 -16.05 -18.94
N ASN A 57 -7.47 -15.16 -18.64
CA ASN A 57 -7.12 -14.71 -17.30
C ASN A 57 -7.69 -13.34 -16.94
N TYR A 58 -8.70 -12.86 -17.68
CA TYR A 58 -9.39 -11.60 -17.45
C TYR A 58 -9.68 -11.29 -15.97
N ARG A 59 -10.17 -12.30 -15.23
CA ARG A 59 -10.48 -12.21 -13.80
C ARG A 59 -9.33 -11.68 -12.93
N HIS A 60 -8.07 -12.00 -13.22
CA HIS A 60 -6.94 -11.54 -12.39
C HIS A 60 -6.75 -10.01 -12.51
N VAL A 61 -6.96 -9.45 -13.72
CA VAL A 61 -6.95 -7.99 -13.93
C VAL A 61 -8.17 -7.36 -13.25
N ALA A 62 -9.36 -7.95 -13.42
CA ALA A 62 -10.58 -7.46 -12.79
C ALA A 62 -10.52 -7.48 -11.25
N ASN A 63 -9.91 -8.51 -10.66
CA ASN A 63 -9.67 -8.64 -9.22
C ASN A 63 -8.84 -7.46 -8.70
N VAL A 64 -7.66 -7.23 -9.30
CA VAL A 64 -6.74 -6.16 -8.89
C VAL A 64 -7.38 -4.79 -9.03
N LEU A 65 -8.04 -4.52 -10.15
CA LEU A 65 -8.75 -3.25 -10.38
C LEU A 65 -9.89 -3.03 -9.38
N SER A 66 -10.57 -4.11 -8.95
CA SER A 66 -11.61 -4.03 -7.94
C SER A 66 -11.05 -3.69 -6.55
N ILE A 67 -9.90 -4.25 -6.18
CA ILE A 67 -9.19 -3.92 -4.94
C ILE A 67 -8.67 -2.48 -5.00
N TYR A 68 -8.08 -2.07 -6.12
CA TYR A 68 -7.64 -0.68 -6.39
C TYR A 68 -8.78 0.31 -6.14
N ARG A 69 -9.95 0.06 -6.73
CA ARG A 69 -11.15 0.88 -6.52
C ARG A 69 -11.56 0.95 -5.03
N SER A 70 -11.50 -0.17 -4.32
CA SER A 70 -11.84 -0.22 -2.89
C SER A 70 -10.88 0.62 -2.05
N VAL A 71 -9.58 0.50 -2.32
CA VAL A 71 -8.51 1.27 -1.66
C VAL A 71 -8.66 2.77 -1.93
N LYS A 72 -8.91 3.17 -3.18
CA LYS A 72 -9.18 4.58 -3.53
C LYS A 72 -10.43 5.12 -2.85
N ARG A 73 -11.53 4.35 -2.82
CA ARG A 73 -12.76 4.75 -2.11
C ARG A 73 -12.50 5.00 -0.62
N LEU A 74 -11.65 4.18 -0.01
CA LEU A 74 -11.27 4.32 1.39
C LEU A 74 -10.19 5.40 1.61
N GLY A 75 -9.77 6.09 0.55
CA GLY A 75 -9.08 7.37 0.57
C GLY A 75 -7.56 7.30 0.44
N ILE A 76 -6.97 6.14 0.14
CA ILE A 76 -5.55 6.08 -0.21
C ILE A 76 -5.39 6.73 -1.61
N PRO A 77 -4.54 7.76 -1.76
CA PRO A 77 -4.34 8.43 -3.04
C PRO A 77 -3.46 7.60 -3.99
N ASP A 78 -3.55 7.82 -5.30
CA ASP A 78 -2.75 7.09 -6.31
C ASP A 78 -1.24 7.20 -6.07
N SER A 79 -0.77 8.33 -5.53
CA SER A 79 0.63 8.48 -5.14
C SER A 79 1.12 7.45 -4.12
N HIS A 80 0.21 6.74 -3.45
CA HIS A 80 0.46 5.69 -2.46
C HIS A 80 -0.03 4.30 -2.93
N ILE A 81 -0.46 4.17 -4.18
CA ILE A 81 -0.89 2.91 -4.77
C ILE A 81 0.08 2.59 -5.91
N ILE A 82 0.75 1.44 -5.84
CA ILE A 82 1.54 0.91 -6.93
C ILE A 82 0.73 -0.18 -7.63
N LEU A 83 0.33 0.06 -8.86
CA LEU A 83 -0.47 -0.87 -9.66
C LEU A 83 0.37 -1.53 -10.77
N MET A 84 0.44 -2.86 -10.74
CA MET A 84 1.14 -3.67 -11.73
C MET A 84 0.15 -4.57 -12.48
N LEU A 85 -0.02 -4.35 -13.78
CA LEU A 85 -0.90 -5.15 -14.64
C LEU A 85 -0.10 -5.79 -15.78
N ALA A 86 0.07 -7.11 -15.72
CA ALA A 86 0.83 -7.86 -16.72
C ALA A 86 0.17 -7.87 -18.12
N ASP A 87 -1.12 -7.55 -18.22
CA ASP A 87 -1.84 -7.44 -19.49
C ASP A 87 -3.00 -6.43 -19.39
N ASP A 88 -3.40 -5.87 -20.52
CA ASP A 88 -4.44 -4.85 -20.60
C ASP A 88 -5.72 -5.44 -21.20
N MET A 89 -6.66 -5.79 -20.33
CA MET A 89 -7.97 -6.30 -20.74
C MET A 89 -8.87 -5.22 -21.34
N ALA A 90 -8.67 -3.96 -20.99
CA ALA A 90 -9.48 -2.85 -21.49
C ALA A 90 -9.19 -2.58 -22.98
N CYS A 91 -7.93 -2.72 -23.38
CA CYS A 91 -7.47 -2.55 -24.76
C CYS A 91 -7.38 -3.86 -25.57
N ASN A 92 -7.80 -5.00 -25.02
CA ASN A 92 -7.69 -6.29 -25.71
C ASN A 92 -8.67 -6.36 -26.90
N PRO A 93 -8.24 -6.83 -28.09
CA PRO A 93 -9.14 -6.97 -29.25
C PRO A 93 -10.33 -7.92 -29.06
N ARG A 94 -10.25 -8.81 -28.06
CA ARG A 94 -11.36 -9.72 -27.70
C ARG A 94 -12.41 -9.04 -26.81
N ASN A 95 -12.12 -7.85 -26.27
CA ASN A 95 -13.04 -7.16 -25.39
C ASN A 95 -14.23 -6.60 -26.20
N PRO A 96 -15.46 -7.08 -25.97
CA PRO A 96 -16.63 -6.59 -26.69
C PRO A 96 -16.98 -5.13 -26.33
N LYS A 97 -16.42 -4.60 -25.23
CA LYS A 97 -16.61 -3.23 -24.77
C LYS A 97 -15.25 -2.59 -24.50
N ALA A 98 -14.69 -1.96 -25.53
CA ALA A 98 -13.41 -1.28 -25.46
C ALA A 98 -13.33 -0.29 -24.27
N ALA A 99 -12.13 -0.16 -23.69
CA ALA A 99 -11.84 0.71 -22.55
C ALA A 99 -12.63 0.38 -21.26
N THR A 100 -13.15 -0.85 -21.13
CA THR A 100 -13.87 -1.27 -19.92
C THR A 100 -13.39 -2.60 -19.39
N VAL A 101 -13.42 -2.75 -18.05
CA VAL A 101 -13.23 -4.02 -17.35
C VAL A 101 -14.36 -4.17 -16.34
N PHE A 102 -15.00 -5.33 -16.27
CA PHE A 102 -16.11 -5.61 -15.36
C PHE A 102 -15.82 -6.83 -14.51
N ASN A 103 -16.11 -6.75 -13.22
CA ASN A 103 -15.94 -7.86 -12.28
C ASN A 103 -17.24 -8.66 -12.02
N ASN A 104 -18.31 -8.33 -12.76
CA ASN A 104 -19.62 -8.96 -12.63
C ASN A 104 -20.38 -8.96 -13.96
N ALA A 105 -21.13 -10.04 -14.21
CA ALA A 105 -21.87 -10.25 -15.46
C ALA A 105 -22.98 -9.21 -15.74
N HIS A 106 -23.47 -8.53 -14.71
CA HIS A 106 -24.46 -7.45 -14.89
C HIS A 106 -23.83 -6.11 -15.29
N HIS A 107 -22.50 -6.03 -15.38
CA HIS A 107 -21.78 -4.84 -15.82
C HIS A 107 -22.11 -3.56 -15.04
N HIS A 108 -22.50 -3.68 -13.76
CA HIS A 108 -22.87 -2.54 -12.94
C HIS A 108 -21.72 -1.56 -12.69
N ILE A 109 -20.48 -2.06 -12.68
CA ILE A 109 -19.31 -1.29 -12.32
C ILE A 109 -18.18 -1.57 -13.32
N ASN A 110 -17.80 -0.55 -14.10
CA ASN A 110 -16.52 -0.55 -14.81
C ASN A 110 -15.40 -0.33 -13.78
N VAL A 111 -14.59 -1.35 -13.52
CA VAL A 111 -13.49 -1.31 -12.55
C VAL A 111 -12.21 -0.71 -13.14
N TYR A 112 -12.12 -0.57 -14.47
CA TYR A 112 -11.05 0.19 -15.12
C TYR A 112 -11.31 1.69 -15.02
N GLY A 113 -12.50 2.15 -15.42
CA GLY A 113 -12.89 3.57 -15.33
C GLY A 113 -11.88 4.53 -15.98
N ASP A 114 -11.99 5.82 -15.63
CA ASP A 114 -11.12 6.89 -16.17
C ASP A 114 -9.98 7.28 -15.22
N ASP A 115 -9.90 6.66 -14.04
CA ASP A 115 -9.11 7.13 -12.88
C ASP A 115 -8.15 6.03 -12.36
N VAL A 116 -7.80 5.08 -13.24
CA VAL A 116 -6.83 4.01 -12.96
C VAL A 116 -5.46 4.42 -13.48
N GLU A 117 -4.52 4.58 -12.56
CA GLU A 117 -3.11 4.83 -12.83
C GLU A 117 -2.35 3.52 -12.75
N VAL A 118 -1.82 3.05 -13.88
CA VAL A 118 -1.05 1.81 -13.94
C VAL A 118 0.43 2.14 -14.02
N ASP A 119 1.16 1.83 -12.96
CA ASP A 119 2.59 2.13 -12.84
C ASP A 119 3.44 1.18 -13.67
N TYR A 120 3.20 -0.13 -13.56
CA TYR A 120 3.93 -1.15 -14.33
C TYR A 120 2.94 -1.84 -15.27
N ARG A 121 3.18 -1.69 -16.58
CA ARG A 121 2.29 -2.18 -17.65
C ARG A 121 2.98 -3.28 -18.46
N GLY A 122 2.28 -4.38 -18.72
CA GLY A 122 2.73 -5.39 -19.66
C GLY A 122 4.09 -5.98 -19.27
N TYR A 123 5.07 -5.79 -20.15
CA TYR A 123 6.43 -6.31 -19.98
C TYR A 123 7.18 -5.72 -18.78
N ASP A 124 6.73 -4.59 -18.22
CA ASP A 124 7.31 -4.03 -17.00
C ASP A 124 6.97 -4.87 -15.74
N VAL A 125 5.98 -5.77 -15.81
CA VAL A 125 5.55 -6.61 -14.66
C VAL A 125 6.41 -7.86 -14.57
N THR A 126 7.65 -7.70 -14.14
CA THR A 126 8.63 -8.79 -13.95
C THR A 126 8.87 -9.07 -12.47
N VAL A 127 9.39 -10.28 -12.17
CA VAL A 127 9.80 -10.61 -10.80
C VAL A 127 10.87 -9.63 -10.32
N GLU A 128 11.84 -9.31 -11.18
CA GLU A 128 12.90 -8.36 -10.89
C GLU A 128 12.37 -6.98 -10.49
N ASN A 129 11.45 -6.41 -11.28
CA ASN A 129 10.91 -5.08 -10.98
C ASN A 129 10.13 -5.07 -9.68
N PHE A 130 9.36 -6.13 -9.39
CA PHE A 130 8.62 -6.26 -8.14
C PHE A 130 9.57 -6.35 -6.92
N ILE A 131 10.60 -7.20 -6.99
CA ILE A 131 11.60 -7.31 -5.91
C ILE A 131 12.38 -6.00 -5.72
N ARG A 132 12.76 -5.33 -6.81
CA ARG A 132 13.45 -4.02 -6.74
C ARG A 132 12.56 -2.94 -6.13
N LEU A 133 11.27 -2.92 -6.46
CA LEU A 133 10.28 -2.03 -5.86
C LEU A 133 10.22 -2.22 -4.34
N LEU A 134 10.01 -3.45 -3.87
CA LEU A 134 9.92 -3.77 -2.44
C LEU A 134 11.21 -3.39 -1.71
N THR A 135 12.36 -3.81 -2.23
CA THR A 135 13.67 -3.60 -1.59
C THR A 135 14.23 -2.19 -1.75
N GLY A 136 13.56 -1.31 -2.51
CA GLY A 136 14.00 0.05 -2.82
C GLY A 136 15.26 0.12 -3.69
N ARG A 137 15.61 -0.94 -4.42
CA ARG A 137 16.79 -1.03 -5.30
C ARG A 137 16.46 -0.53 -6.71
N LEU A 138 16.09 0.74 -6.79
CA LEU A 138 15.69 1.41 -8.03
C LEU A 138 16.73 2.46 -8.44
N ALA A 139 16.90 2.67 -9.75
CA ALA A 139 17.82 3.68 -10.26
C ALA A 139 17.38 5.10 -9.81
N PRO A 140 18.28 6.08 -9.64
CA PRO A 140 17.89 7.46 -9.32
C PRO A 140 16.94 8.11 -10.34
N SER A 141 16.98 7.66 -11.59
CA SER A 141 16.10 8.12 -12.67
C SER A 141 14.69 7.50 -12.66
N THR A 142 14.43 6.47 -11.84
CA THR A 142 13.10 5.85 -11.78
C THR A 142 12.05 6.90 -11.35
N PRO A 143 10.93 7.04 -12.08
CA PRO A 143 9.87 8.00 -11.74
C PRO A 143 9.32 7.78 -10.34
N ARG A 144 8.81 8.84 -9.70
CA ARG A 144 8.23 8.76 -8.34
C ARG A 144 7.04 7.78 -8.26
N SER A 145 6.19 7.72 -9.29
CA SER A 145 5.05 6.80 -9.36
C SER A 145 5.47 5.32 -9.34
N LYS A 146 6.67 5.00 -9.84
CA LYS A 146 7.25 3.66 -9.81
C LYS A 146 8.11 3.38 -8.56
N ARG A 147 7.86 4.10 -7.45
CA ARG A 147 8.62 3.93 -6.20
C ARG A 147 7.68 3.75 -5.02
N LEU A 148 7.92 2.68 -4.25
CA LEU A 148 7.32 2.51 -2.93
C LEU A 148 8.11 3.37 -1.94
N LEU A 149 7.59 4.54 -1.56
CA LEU A 149 8.26 5.49 -0.66
C LEU A 149 7.81 5.33 0.80
N SER A 150 7.65 4.08 1.23
CA SER A 150 7.27 3.72 2.60
C SER A 150 8.47 3.72 3.56
N ASP A 151 8.16 3.84 4.85
CA ASP A 151 9.10 3.94 5.98
C ASP A 151 8.62 3.12 7.19
N GLU A 152 9.32 3.22 8.33
CA GLU A 152 8.98 2.50 9.57
C GLU A 152 7.63 2.87 10.19
N HIS A 153 6.95 3.90 9.68
CA HIS A 153 5.64 4.34 10.13
C HIS A 153 4.54 4.04 9.10
N SER A 154 4.87 3.34 8.02
CA SER A 154 3.94 3.03 6.93
C SER A 154 3.36 1.63 7.06
N ASN A 155 2.02 1.48 7.02
CA ASN A 155 1.45 0.14 6.79
C ASN A 155 1.31 -0.11 5.28
N ILE A 156 1.51 -1.35 4.86
CA ILE A 156 1.50 -1.72 3.43
C ILE A 156 0.54 -2.87 3.19
N LEU A 157 -0.47 -2.65 2.36
CA LEU A 157 -1.26 -3.70 1.73
C LEU A 157 -0.49 -4.22 0.50
N ILE A 158 -0.19 -5.51 0.45
CA ILE A 158 0.34 -6.16 -0.75
C ILE A 158 -0.69 -7.19 -1.20
N TYR A 159 -1.32 -6.95 -2.34
CA TYR A 159 -2.28 -7.87 -2.95
C TYR A 159 -1.72 -8.44 -4.25
N MET A 160 -1.67 -9.77 -4.34
CA MET A 160 -1.19 -10.47 -5.52
C MET A 160 -2.23 -11.48 -5.99
N THR A 161 -2.47 -11.54 -7.30
CA THR A 161 -3.35 -12.55 -7.91
C THR A 161 -2.79 -13.02 -9.24
N GLY A 162 -2.96 -14.31 -9.50
CA GLY A 162 -2.44 -14.97 -10.68
C GLY A 162 -2.53 -16.48 -10.58
N HIS A 163 -1.72 -17.14 -11.40
CA HIS A 163 -1.53 -18.59 -11.32
C HIS A 163 -0.28 -18.93 -10.52
N GLY A 164 -0.37 -19.95 -9.69
CA GLY A 164 0.72 -20.39 -8.83
C GLY A 164 0.57 -21.85 -8.45
N GLY A 165 1.47 -22.29 -7.60
CA GLY A 165 1.51 -23.65 -7.09
C GLY A 165 2.23 -23.68 -5.75
N GLU A 166 2.70 -24.86 -5.34
CA GLU A 166 3.40 -24.98 -4.07
C GLU A 166 4.72 -24.20 -4.09
N GLY A 167 4.75 -23.08 -3.37
CA GLY A 167 5.93 -22.25 -3.14
C GLY A 167 6.26 -21.26 -4.23
N PHE A 168 5.40 -21.07 -5.24
CA PHE A 168 5.62 -20.10 -6.32
C PHE A 168 4.35 -19.44 -6.87
N LEU A 169 4.52 -18.27 -7.47
CA LEU A 169 3.52 -17.56 -8.26
C LEU A 169 4.12 -17.19 -9.62
N LYS A 170 3.43 -17.50 -10.72
CA LYS A 170 3.89 -17.21 -12.08
C LYS A 170 3.74 -15.73 -12.41
N PHE A 171 4.75 -15.17 -13.06
CA PHE A 171 4.78 -13.85 -13.67
C PHE A 171 4.83 -13.98 -15.19
N GLN A 172 3.87 -13.34 -15.85
CA GLN A 172 3.73 -13.30 -17.32
C GLN A 172 3.72 -14.66 -18.04
N ASP A 173 3.43 -15.75 -17.32
CA ASP A 173 3.50 -17.14 -17.83
C ASP A 173 4.91 -17.62 -18.23
N SER A 174 5.96 -16.87 -17.87
CA SER A 174 7.36 -17.17 -18.23
C SER A 174 8.32 -17.25 -17.04
N GLU A 175 8.07 -16.46 -15.99
CA GLU A 175 8.89 -16.39 -14.78
C GLU A 175 8.07 -16.84 -13.57
N GLU A 176 8.75 -17.12 -12.47
CA GLU A 176 8.13 -17.50 -11.20
C GLU A 176 8.82 -16.73 -10.07
N ILE A 177 8.03 -16.12 -9.18
CA ILE A 177 8.53 -15.66 -7.88
C ILE A 177 8.29 -16.76 -6.86
N THR A 178 9.32 -17.09 -6.09
CA THR A 178 9.25 -18.09 -5.04
C THR A 178 8.88 -17.48 -3.69
N ASN A 179 8.36 -18.31 -2.79
CA ASN A 179 8.11 -17.94 -1.40
C ASN A 179 9.39 -17.58 -0.61
N VAL A 180 10.55 -18.07 -1.04
CA VAL A 180 11.86 -17.73 -0.47
C VAL A 180 12.28 -16.33 -0.90
N GLU A 181 12.21 -16.01 -2.20
CA GLU A 181 12.54 -14.67 -2.70
C GLU A 181 11.65 -13.59 -2.09
N LEU A 182 10.36 -13.90 -1.89
CA LEU A 182 9.43 -12.99 -1.24
C LEU A 182 9.76 -12.80 0.25
N ALA A 183 10.11 -13.88 0.96
CA ALA A 183 10.56 -13.80 2.36
C ALA A 183 11.81 -12.92 2.50
N ASP A 184 12.81 -13.12 1.63
CA ASP A 184 14.05 -12.35 1.65
C ASP A 184 13.85 -10.88 1.24
N ALA A 185 12.87 -10.60 0.38
CA ALA A 185 12.48 -9.22 0.07
C ALA A 185 11.87 -8.52 1.29
N PHE A 186 10.96 -9.19 2.01
CA PHE A 186 10.37 -8.64 3.24
C PHE A 186 11.38 -8.48 4.36
N GLU A 187 12.39 -9.35 4.45
CA GLU A 187 13.49 -9.17 5.39
C GLU A 187 14.33 -7.93 5.04
N GLN A 188 14.67 -7.75 3.77
CA GLN A 188 15.39 -6.54 3.36
C GLN A 188 14.57 -5.27 3.61
N MET A 189 13.25 -5.33 3.42
CA MET A 189 12.37 -4.21 3.78
C MET A 189 12.41 -3.91 5.28
N TRP A 190 12.39 -4.96 6.13
CA TRP A 190 12.45 -4.83 7.58
C TRP A 190 13.77 -4.21 8.05
N GLN A 191 14.90 -4.76 7.59
CA GLN A 191 16.24 -4.26 7.92
C GLN A 191 16.44 -2.80 7.49
N LYS A 192 15.83 -2.41 6.37
CA LYS A 192 15.85 -1.03 5.85
C LYS A 192 14.75 -0.15 6.40
N ARG A 193 13.97 -0.61 7.39
CA ARG A 193 12.88 0.17 8.02
C ARG A 193 11.89 0.72 7.00
N ARG A 194 11.44 -0.11 6.05
CA ARG A 194 10.54 0.30 4.96
C ARG A 194 9.07 0.03 5.24
N TYR A 195 8.73 -0.50 6.40
CA TYR A 195 7.35 -0.68 6.84
C TYR A 195 7.26 -0.72 8.36
N ARG A 196 6.09 -0.33 8.85
CA ARG A 196 5.62 -0.64 10.20
C ARG A 196 4.99 -2.02 10.25
N ASN A 197 3.95 -2.23 9.41
CA ASN A 197 3.23 -3.49 9.27
C ASN A 197 2.95 -3.81 7.79
N ILE A 198 2.98 -5.08 7.43
CA ILE A 198 2.53 -5.57 6.12
C ILE A 198 1.27 -6.42 6.30
N PHE A 199 0.26 -6.15 5.47
CA PHE A 199 -0.81 -7.09 5.21
C PHE A 199 -0.63 -7.71 3.82
N PHE A 200 -0.26 -8.98 3.79
CA PHE A 200 -0.02 -9.74 2.57
C PHE A 200 -1.25 -10.59 2.22
N MET A 201 -1.92 -10.26 1.12
CA MET A 201 -3.12 -10.93 0.64
C MET A 201 -2.83 -11.56 -0.72
N ILE A 202 -3.02 -12.87 -0.85
CA ILE A 202 -2.69 -13.57 -2.11
C ILE A 202 -3.83 -14.48 -2.57
N ASP A 203 -4.24 -14.32 -3.84
CA ASP A 203 -5.28 -15.12 -4.48
C ASP A 203 -4.73 -15.95 -5.66
N THR A 204 -4.44 -17.23 -5.38
CA THR A 204 -3.86 -18.20 -6.34
C THR A 204 -4.08 -19.64 -5.84
N CYS A 205 -3.85 -20.64 -6.69
CA CYS A 205 -3.75 -22.04 -6.24
C CYS A 205 -2.59 -22.23 -5.25
N GLN A 206 -2.81 -23.11 -4.27
CA GLN A 206 -1.87 -23.42 -3.17
C GLN A 206 -1.30 -22.19 -2.45
N ALA A 207 -2.09 -21.13 -2.33
CA ALA A 207 -1.67 -19.81 -1.87
C ALA A 207 -1.00 -19.80 -0.49
N GLU A 208 -1.42 -20.68 0.45
CA GLU A 208 -0.81 -20.79 1.79
C GLU A 208 0.70 -20.98 1.74
N SER A 209 1.20 -21.72 0.74
CA SER A 209 2.63 -21.99 0.56
C SER A 209 3.48 -20.73 0.40
N MET A 210 2.88 -19.62 -0.07
CA MET A 210 3.59 -18.39 -0.41
C MET A 210 4.10 -17.61 0.80
N PHE A 211 3.49 -17.79 1.98
CA PHE A 211 3.92 -17.11 3.20
C PHE A 211 4.55 -18.04 4.24
N LEU A 212 4.70 -19.33 3.98
CA LEU A 212 5.28 -20.28 4.95
C LEU A 212 6.73 -19.97 5.30
N LYS A 213 7.47 -19.36 4.37
CA LYS A 213 8.88 -19.01 4.55
C LYS A 213 9.11 -17.61 5.10
N PHE A 214 8.06 -16.83 5.37
CA PHE A 214 8.24 -15.51 6.00
C PHE A 214 8.83 -15.67 7.40
N TYR A 215 9.78 -14.81 7.74
CA TYR A 215 10.45 -14.82 9.05
C TYR A 215 10.62 -13.40 9.64
N SER A 216 10.33 -12.35 8.87
CA SER A 216 10.36 -10.97 9.35
C SER A 216 9.11 -10.65 10.18
N PRO A 217 9.23 -9.80 11.21
CA PRO A 217 8.11 -9.46 12.09
C PRO A 217 7.13 -8.48 11.42
N ASN A 218 6.00 -8.26 12.07
CA ASN A 218 4.94 -7.32 11.69
C ASN A 218 4.26 -7.64 10.35
N ILE A 219 4.11 -8.93 10.04
CA ILE A 219 3.43 -9.39 8.82
C ILE A 219 2.18 -10.19 9.18
N LEU A 220 1.02 -9.70 8.76
CA LEU A 220 -0.23 -10.46 8.73
C LEU A 220 -0.44 -10.97 7.30
N ALA A 221 -0.70 -12.27 7.12
CA ALA A 221 -0.93 -12.82 5.78
C ALA A 221 -2.22 -13.62 5.66
N VAL A 222 -2.81 -13.61 4.47
CA VAL A 222 -3.99 -14.41 4.10
C VAL A 222 -3.86 -14.97 2.70
N ALA A 223 -4.30 -16.21 2.52
CA ALA A 223 -4.24 -16.97 1.29
C ALA A 223 -5.63 -17.49 0.92
N SER A 224 -5.97 -17.42 -0.37
CA SER A 224 -7.27 -17.89 -0.86
C SER A 224 -7.44 -19.41 -0.85
N SER A 225 -6.35 -20.18 -0.81
CA SER A 225 -6.38 -21.64 -0.75
C SER A 225 -5.25 -22.24 0.09
N LYS A 226 -5.51 -23.43 0.63
CA LYS A 226 -4.55 -24.24 1.40
C LYS A 226 -3.60 -24.99 0.45
N ILE A 227 -2.43 -25.41 0.95
CA ILE A 227 -1.57 -26.36 0.21
C ILE A 227 -2.36 -27.61 -0.20
N GLY A 228 -2.19 -28.01 -1.46
CA GLY A 228 -2.95 -29.10 -2.08
C GLY A 228 -4.37 -28.74 -2.57
N GLU A 229 -4.82 -27.49 -2.42
CA GLU A 229 -6.11 -27.01 -2.93
C GLU A 229 -5.93 -25.91 -3.99
N ASP A 230 -6.75 -25.97 -5.04
CA ASP A 230 -6.88 -24.91 -6.04
C ASP A 230 -7.65 -23.71 -5.47
N SER A 231 -7.34 -22.51 -5.97
CA SER A 231 -8.26 -21.36 -5.89
C SER A 231 -9.17 -21.39 -7.11
N LEU A 232 -10.42 -20.97 -6.95
CA LEU A 232 -11.45 -21.12 -7.96
C LEU A 232 -12.05 -19.78 -8.37
N SER A 233 -12.37 -19.69 -9.65
CA SER A 233 -13.18 -18.60 -10.20
C SER A 233 -14.61 -18.63 -9.67
N HIS A 234 -15.26 -17.47 -9.57
CA HIS A 234 -16.62 -17.37 -9.03
C HIS A 234 -17.68 -17.58 -10.12
N HIS A 235 -17.70 -16.69 -11.10
CA HIS A 235 -18.69 -16.67 -12.17
C HIS A 235 -18.10 -16.09 -13.45
N GLY A 236 -18.66 -16.51 -14.58
CA GLY A 236 -18.30 -16.00 -15.89
C GLY A 236 -19.34 -15.05 -16.46
N ASP A 237 -18.91 -14.33 -17.48
CA ASP A 237 -19.77 -13.47 -18.26
C ASP A 237 -19.87 -14.03 -19.69
N PRO A 238 -21.06 -14.45 -20.15
CA PRO A 238 -21.24 -14.99 -21.50
C PRO A 238 -20.92 -14.00 -22.63
N THR A 239 -21.02 -12.68 -22.37
CA THR A 239 -20.70 -11.64 -23.35
C THR A 239 -19.19 -11.41 -23.49
N ILE A 240 -18.44 -11.56 -22.39
CA ILE A 240 -16.96 -11.48 -22.37
C ILE A 240 -16.34 -12.84 -22.74
N GLY A 241 -17.06 -13.94 -22.46
CA GLY A 241 -16.71 -15.32 -22.82
C GLY A 241 -15.77 -16.02 -21.83
N VAL A 242 -15.48 -15.43 -20.67
CA VAL A 242 -14.53 -15.95 -19.66
C VAL A 242 -15.01 -15.67 -18.23
N TYR A 243 -14.32 -16.24 -17.25
CA TYR A 243 -14.50 -15.89 -15.83
C TYR A 243 -14.03 -14.46 -15.56
N VAL A 244 -14.82 -13.71 -14.79
CA VAL A 244 -14.58 -12.26 -14.56
C VAL A 244 -14.08 -11.92 -13.16
N ILE A 245 -14.14 -12.86 -12.22
CA ILE A 245 -13.65 -12.66 -10.85
C ILE A 245 -13.36 -13.99 -10.16
N ASP A 246 -12.41 -13.99 -9.22
CA ASP A 246 -12.14 -15.15 -8.36
C ASP A 246 -12.99 -15.15 -7.08
N ARG A 247 -13.25 -16.34 -6.53
CA ARG A 247 -14.17 -16.52 -5.39
C ARG A 247 -13.72 -15.77 -4.16
N TYR A 248 -12.46 -15.96 -3.76
CA TYR A 248 -11.95 -15.30 -2.57
C TYR A 248 -12.03 -13.78 -2.71
N THR A 249 -11.55 -13.26 -3.85
CA THR A 249 -11.61 -11.83 -4.15
C THR A 249 -13.04 -11.30 -4.19
N TYR A 250 -14.01 -12.03 -4.74
CA TYR A 250 -15.43 -11.65 -4.73
C TYR A 250 -15.96 -11.43 -3.30
N TYR A 251 -15.72 -12.37 -2.38
CA TYR A 251 -16.20 -12.24 -1.00
C TYR A 251 -15.40 -11.22 -0.19
N ALA A 252 -14.11 -11.05 -0.47
CA ALA A 252 -13.33 -9.95 0.09
C ALA A 252 -13.91 -8.60 -0.31
N LEU A 253 -14.25 -8.42 -1.60
CA LEU A 253 -14.87 -7.19 -2.10
C LEU A 253 -16.27 -6.98 -1.53
N ASP A 254 -17.12 -8.00 -1.44
CA ASP A 254 -18.44 -7.89 -0.78
C ASP A 254 -18.34 -7.38 0.66
N PHE A 255 -17.26 -7.73 1.37
CA PHE A 255 -16.98 -7.16 2.68
C PHE A 255 -16.51 -5.70 2.59
N LEU A 256 -15.56 -5.40 1.69
CA LEU A 256 -15.01 -4.04 1.49
C LEU A 256 -16.06 -3.04 1.01
N GLU A 257 -17.06 -3.45 0.23
CA GLU A 257 -18.20 -2.61 -0.18
C GLU A 257 -19.05 -2.12 1.02
N LYS A 258 -18.97 -2.84 2.16
CA LYS A 258 -19.68 -2.51 3.41
C LYS A 258 -18.81 -1.70 4.37
N VAL A 259 -17.61 -1.29 3.94
CA VAL A 259 -16.64 -0.52 4.73
C VAL A 259 -16.62 0.92 4.21
N ASN A 260 -16.62 1.86 5.13
CA ASN A 260 -16.35 3.28 4.87
C ASN A 260 -15.15 3.74 5.71
N GLN A 261 -14.69 4.98 5.51
CA GLN A 261 -13.50 5.51 6.18
C GLN A 261 -13.60 5.54 7.71
N GLY A 262 -14.81 5.65 8.28
CA GLY A 262 -15.06 5.61 9.72
C GLY A 262 -15.45 4.22 10.25
N SER A 263 -15.24 3.16 9.47
CA SER A 263 -15.68 1.82 9.84
C SER A 263 -14.81 1.23 10.94
N THR A 264 -15.47 0.58 11.91
CA THR A 264 -14.81 -0.16 13.00
C THR A 264 -14.61 -1.64 12.68
N LYS A 265 -14.80 -2.05 11.41
CA LYS A 265 -14.58 -3.42 10.97
C LYS A 265 -13.11 -3.80 11.12
N THR A 266 -12.84 -5.01 11.58
CA THR A 266 -11.49 -5.43 11.97
C THR A 266 -10.87 -6.40 10.98
N MET A 267 -9.54 -6.52 11.00
CA MET A 267 -8.83 -7.53 10.23
C MET A 267 -9.29 -8.94 10.59
N GLY A 268 -9.60 -9.21 11.85
CA GLY A 268 -10.13 -10.50 12.30
C GLY A 268 -11.45 -10.88 11.60
N GLN A 269 -12.34 -9.91 11.37
CA GLN A 269 -13.56 -10.12 10.60
C GLN A 269 -13.25 -10.34 9.11
N PHE A 270 -12.32 -9.55 8.55
CA PHE A 270 -11.91 -9.66 7.15
C PHE A 270 -11.29 -11.02 6.82
N LEU A 271 -10.51 -11.61 7.73
CA LEU A 271 -9.91 -12.94 7.54
C LEU A 271 -10.96 -14.08 7.47
N GLN A 272 -12.22 -13.82 7.80
CA GLN A 272 -13.31 -14.81 7.81
C GLN A 272 -14.30 -14.64 6.66
N VAL A 273 -14.06 -13.71 5.72
CA VAL A 273 -15.03 -13.32 4.67
C VAL A 273 -15.41 -14.46 3.72
N CYS A 274 -14.53 -15.45 3.55
CA CYS A 274 -14.74 -16.52 2.60
C CYS A 274 -14.54 -17.90 3.25
N PRO A 275 -15.52 -18.38 4.03
CA PRO A 275 -15.46 -19.72 4.59
C PRO A 275 -15.50 -20.78 3.48
N LYS A 276 -14.98 -21.99 3.75
CA LYS A 276 -14.88 -23.09 2.78
C LYS A 276 -16.17 -23.38 2.00
N ARG A 277 -17.34 -23.20 2.63
CA ARG A 277 -18.65 -23.38 1.98
C ARG A 277 -18.88 -22.49 0.74
N VAL A 278 -18.28 -21.30 0.69
CA VAL A 278 -18.47 -20.35 -0.42
C VAL A 278 -17.21 -20.19 -1.29
N CYS A 279 -16.03 -20.28 -0.67
CA CYS A 279 -14.76 -20.27 -1.38
C CYS A 279 -14.50 -21.59 -2.12
N ILE A 280 -15.04 -22.70 -1.62
CA ILE A 280 -14.80 -24.09 -2.09
C ILE A 280 -13.34 -24.55 -1.85
N SER A 281 -12.39 -23.61 -1.81
CA SER A 281 -11.07 -23.73 -1.17
C SER A 281 -11.11 -23.35 0.32
N THR A 282 -10.08 -23.75 1.04
CA THR A 282 -9.85 -23.40 2.44
C THR A 282 -8.96 -22.16 2.50
N VAL A 283 -9.54 -21.02 2.87
CA VAL A 283 -8.78 -19.79 3.16
C VAL A 283 -7.95 -20.00 4.42
N THR A 284 -6.68 -19.60 4.38
CA THR A 284 -5.76 -19.70 5.51
C THR A 284 -5.16 -18.34 5.83
N SER A 285 -4.74 -18.15 7.07
CA SER A 285 -4.13 -16.90 7.52
C SER A 285 -2.95 -17.19 8.43
N ARG A 286 -1.85 -16.46 8.24
CA ARG A 286 -0.67 -16.52 9.10
C ARG A 286 -0.63 -15.29 10.01
N LYS A 287 -0.62 -15.54 11.32
CA LYS A 287 -0.78 -14.50 12.37
C LYS A 287 0.39 -14.44 13.35
N ASP A 288 1.28 -15.45 13.39
CA ASP A 288 2.38 -15.57 14.34
C ASP A 288 3.43 -14.47 14.21
N LEU A 289 3.62 -13.92 13.01
CA LEU A 289 4.54 -12.81 12.75
C LEU A 289 3.94 -11.44 13.06
N PHE A 290 2.64 -11.35 13.34
CA PHE A 290 1.96 -10.09 13.57
C PHE A 290 1.69 -9.89 15.07
N PRO A 291 2.32 -8.90 15.75
CA PRO A 291 2.23 -8.80 17.21
C PRO A 291 0.83 -8.49 17.73
N ALA A 292 0.03 -7.74 16.96
CA ALA A 292 -1.31 -7.34 17.36
C ALA A 292 -2.34 -8.44 17.06
N LYS A 293 -3.40 -8.52 17.87
CA LYS A 293 -4.51 -9.43 17.62
C LYS A 293 -5.33 -8.89 16.44
N PRO A 294 -5.52 -9.64 15.33
CA PRO A 294 -6.28 -9.15 14.18
C PRO A 294 -7.70 -8.68 14.53
N GLU A 295 -8.29 -9.23 15.59
CA GLU A 295 -9.62 -8.86 16.08
C GLU A 295 -9.69 -7.45 16.67
N GLN A 296 -8.53 -6.83 16.96
CA GLN A 296 -8.40 -5.47 17.50
C GLN A 296 -7.83 -4.47 16.50
N VAL A 297 -7.34 -4.94 15.35
CA VAL A 297 -6.76 -4.08 14.29
C VAL A 297 -7.85 -3.70 13.31
N LEU A 298 -7.98 -2.40 13.01
CA LEU A 298 -8.98 -1.93 12.07
C LEU A 298 -8.58 -2.30 10.65
N LEU A 299 -9.58 -2.64 9.83
CA LEU A 299 -9.32 -2.89 8.41
C LEU A 299 -8.83 -1.62 7.69
N THR A 300 -9.27 -0.46 8.15
CA THR A 300 -8.83 0.84 7.63
C THR A 300 -7.34 1.12 7.88
N ASP A 301 -6.69 0.40 8.80
CA ASP A 301 -5.24 0.51 9.03
C ASP A 301 -4.41 -0.04 7.86
N PHE A 302 -5.02 -0.77 6.92
CA PHE A 302 -4.36 -1.25 5.69
C PHE A 302 -5.06 -0.79 4.42
N PHE A 303 -6.39 -0.67 4.43
CA PHE A 303 -7.16 -0.35 3.23
C PHE A 303 -7.57 1.13 3.13
N GLY A 304 -7.49 1.90 4.23
CA GLY A 304 -7.98 3.27 4.31
C GLY A 304 -6.89 4.33 4.37
N SER A 305 -7.27 5.58 4.13
CA SER A 305 -6.41 6.74 4.34
C SER A 305 -6.22 6.99 5.84
N VAL A 306 -5.01 7.35 6.23
CA VAL A 306 -4.77 7.98 7.54
C VAL A 306 -4.98 9.48 7.33
N ARG A 307 -6.17 9.99 7.69
CA ARG A 307 -6.46 11.43 7.69
C ARG A 307 -6.81 11.86 9.09
N ASN A 308 -5.88 12.54 9.75
CA ASN A 308 -6.17 13.29 10.97
C ASN A 308 -6.84 14.59 10.55
N VAL A 309 -8.17 14.66 10.70
CA VAL A 309 -8.94 15.89 10.43
C VAL A 309 -9.20 16.58 11.76
N GLU A 310 -8.48 17.67 12.02
CA GLU A 310 -8.81 18.58 13.11
C GLU A 310 -9.84 19.61 12.63
N LEU A 311 -11.03 19.57 13.23
CA LEU A 311 -12.07 20.58 13.00
C LEU A 311 -11.82 21.76 13.93
N THR A 312 -11.19 22.82 13.42
CA THR A 312 -11.10 24.09 14.15
C THR A 312 -12.36 24.93 13.96
N ARG A 313 -12.86 25.53 15.05
CA ARG A 313 -13.90 26.58 14.99
C ARG A 313 -13.31 27.97 14.81
N ASN A 314 -11.99 28.11 14.89
CA ASN A 314 -11.30 29.38 14.76
C ASN A 314 -10.98 29.65 13.30
N THR A 315 -11.18 30.88 12.86
CA THR A 315 -10.79 31.31 11.52
C THR A 315 -9.26 31.28 11.42
N ILE A 316 -8.71 30.40 10.59
CA ILE A 316 -7.28 30.41 10.28
C ILE A 316 -7.05 31.53 9.27
N HIS A 317 -6.35 32.59 9.71
CA HIS A 317 -5.83 33.59 8.79
C HIS A 317 -4.63 33.00 8.05
N LEU A 318 -4.88 32.52 6.83
CA LEU A 318 -3.80 32.15 5.93
C LEU A 318 -3.03 33.42 5.54
N PRO A 319 -1.69 33.39 5.53
CA PRO A 319 -0.93 34.50 5.00
C PRO A 319 -1.35 34.75 3.55
N PRO A 320 -1.43 36.01 3.10
CA PRO A 320 -1.66 36.30 1.69
C PRO A 320 -0.60 35.59 0.88
N ILE A 321 -1.02 34.93 -0.21
CA ILE A 321 -0.09 34.34 -1.19
C ILE A 321 0.82 35.50 -1.63
N SER A 322 2.09 35.41 -1.30
CA SER A 322 3.05 36.44 -1.68
C SER A 322 3.15 36.47 -3.20
N ASN A 323 2.58 37.50 -3.82
CA ASN A 323 2.91 37.90 -5.18
C ASN A 323 4.28 38.60 -5.17
N GLU A 324 5.32 37.94 -4.67
CA GLU A 324 6.69 38.42 -4.83
C GLU A 324 7.18 38.05 -6.24
N THR A 325 6.67 38.79 -7.23
CA THR A 325 7.44 39.12 -8.44
C THR A 325 8.29 40.35 -8.16
N SER A 326 9.19 40.24 -7.17
CA SER A 326 10.30 41.19 -7.00
C SER A 326 11.57 40.38 -6.85
N VAL A 327 12.14 40.01 -8.01
CA VAL A 327 13.55 39.66 -8.09
C VAL A 327 14.32 40.92 -7.71
N ASP A 328 14.96 40.89 -6.56
CA ASP A 328 15.91 41.91 -6.13
C ASP A 328 17.14 41.81 -7.05
N GLU A 329 17.30 42.73 -8.00
CA GLU A 329 18.32 42.72 -9.05
C GLU A 329 19.76 42.90 -8.53
N THR A 330 19.99 43.00 -7.22
CA THR A 330 21.33 43.30 -6.66
C THR A 330 22.12 42.11 -6.13
N VAL A 331 21.64 40.86 -6.29
CA VAL A 331 22.45 39.65 -5.97
C VAL A 331 22.42 38.62 -7.10
N ILE A 332 22.73 39.04 -8.32
CA ILE A 332 23.14 38.12 -9.39
C ILE A 332 24.57 38.48 -9.83
N SER A 333 25.55 38.07 -9.04
CA SER A 333 26.91 37.90 -9.51
C SER A 333 27.51 36.63 -8.92
N MET A 334 27.02 35.49 -9.38
CA MET A 334 27.77 34.23 -9.52
C MET A 334 26.87 33.23 -10.26
N VAL A 335 26.70 33.44 -11.57
CA VAL A 335 26.12 32.43 -12.46
C VAL A 335 27.25 31.47 -12.83
N PRO A 336 27.15 30.16 -12.55
CA PRO A 336 28.04 29.20 -13.18
C PRO A 336 27.65 29.14 -14.66
N ASN A 337 28.60 29.44 -15.56
CA ASN A 337 28.44 29.25 -16.99
C ASN A 337 28.24 27.76 -17.28
N TRP A 338 26.99 27.35 -17.52
CA TRP A 338 26.70 26.04 -18.10
C TRP A 338 26.70 26.17 -19.62
N ILE A 339 27.74 25.63 -20.25
CA ILE A 339 27.82 25.49 -21.71
C ILE A 339 27.06 24.19 -22.05
N TYR A 340 26.02 24.30 -22.87
CA TYR A 340 25.34 23.14 -23.43
C TYR A 340 26.29 22.36 -24.35
N ALA A 341 26.38 21.04 -24.15
CA ALA A 341 27.07 20.17 -25.10
C ALA A 341 26.22 20.03 -26.37
N ASP A 342 26.87 20.09 -27.54
CA ASP A 342 26.21 19.95 -28.83
C ASP A 342 25.47 18.62 -28.94
N GLN A 343 24.22 18.69 -29.41
CA GLN A 343 23.40 17.51 -29.75
C GLN A 343 24.13 16.65 -30.77
N PHE A 344 24.19 15.33 -30.50
CA PHE A 344 24.77 14.34 -31.41
C PHE A 344 24.17 14.43 -32.83
N PRO A 345 25.00 14.19 -33.87
CA PRO A 345 24.60 14.38 -35.25
C PRO A 345 23.50 13.39 -35.67
N LEU A 346 22.46 13.93 -36.30
CA LEU A 346 21.47 13.18 -37.06
C LEU A 346 22.17 12.52 -38.26
N TYR A 347 22.30 11.20 -38.23
CA TYR A 347 22.24 10.33 -39.40
C TYR A 347 21.58 9.00 -39.04
#